data_AF-A0A7G8FJ85-F1
#
_entry.id   AF-A0A7G8FJ85-F1
#
_cell.length_a   1.000
_cell.length_b   1.000
_cell.length_c   1.000
_cell.angle_alpha   90.00
_cell.angle_beta   90.00
_cell.angle_gamma   90.00
#
_symmetry.space_group_name_H-M   'P 1'
#
loop_
_entity.id
_entity.type
_entity.pdbx_description
1 polymer ?
#
loop_
_entity_poly.entity_id
_entity_poly.type
_entity_poly.pdbx_seq_one_letter_code
_entity_poly.pdbx_strand_id
1 'polypeptide(L)'
;MKHPFIQLRSRAKRSSDASGFTMIETLIAGLIVAAVMTAVGRFGVSAMAASHNQSSRNRIEAAINDHIQLVQMQDSYLTVDAIESETGLDTSLETACQDPSTFLMNHLQRADVAGNSPNPEVAMEWNNSDPYLLVLTYSFEAPETAVGGEQRRIEVNPNFSSQCYSLL
;
A
#
# COMPACT_ATOMS: atom_id res chain seq x y z
N MET A 1 -67.51 -61.86 -10.63
CA MET A 1 -66.32 -62.17 -9.81
C MET A 1 -65.14 -62.45 -10.74
N LYS A 2 -64.00 -61.80 -10.46
CA LYS A 2 -62.66 -61.96 -11.07
C LYS A 2 -62.52 -61.65 -12.57
N HIS A 3 -62.20 -60.39 -12.88
CA HIS A 3 -61.42 -60.03 -14.07
C HIS A 3 -59.92 -60.15 -13.74
N PRO A 4 -59.08 -60.77 -14.60
CA PRO A 4 -57.64 -60.75 -14.40
C PRO A 4 -57.10 -59.38 -14.80
N PHE A 5 -56.44 -58.71 -13.84
CA PHE A 5 -55.61 -57.55 -14.11
C PHE A 5 -54.44 -57.96 -15.01
N ILE A 6 -54.41 -57.47 -16.24
CA ILE A 6 -53.20 -57.47 -17.07
C ILE A 6 -52.31 -56.34 -16.55
N GLN A 7 -51.33 -56.68 -15.71
CA GLN A 7 -50.22 -55.78 -15.44
C GLN A 7 -49.30 -55.77 -16.66
N LEU A 8 -49.47 -54.79 -17.54
CA LEU A 8 -48.42 -54.41 -18.49
C LEU A 8 -47.26 -53.81 -17.69
N ARG A 9 -46.39 -54.68 -17.19
CA ARG A 9 -45.10 -54.29 -16.63
C ARG A 9 -44.26 -53.79 -17.80
N SER A 10 -44.33 -52.49 -18.09
CA SER A 10 -43.38 -51.85 -19.00
C SER A 10 -42.01 -51.98 -18.35
N ARG A 11 -41.28 -53.02 -18.77
CA ARG A 11 -39.87 -53.16 -18.45
C ARG A 11 -39.21 -52.02 -19.22
N ALA A 12 -39.00 -50.88 -18.56
CA ALA A 12 -38.15 -49.83 -19.09
C ALA A 12 -36.85 -50.52 -19.49
N LYS A 13 -36.63 -50.60 -20.80
CA LYS A 13 -35.43 -51.18 -21.38
C LYS A 13 -34.33 -50.23 -20.97
N ARG A 14 -33.66 -50.50 -19.84
CA ARG A 14 -32.39 -49.86 -19.52
C ARG A 14 -31.51 -50.16 -20.72
N SER A 15 -31.24 -49.16 -21.55
CA SER A 15 -30.21 -49.27 -22.56
C SER A 15 -28.94 -49.61 -21.80
N SER A 16 -28.50 -50.87 -21.93
CA SER A 16 -27.13 -51.23 -21.61
C SER A 16 -26.27 -50.74 -22.77
N ASP A 17 -26.26 -49.43 -23.03
CA ASP A 17 -25.12 -48.84 -23.70
C ASP A 17 -24.02 -48.77 -22.66
N ALA A 18 -23.30 -49.89 -22.54
CA ALA A 18 -21.93 -49.86 -22.09
C ALA A 18 -21.11 -49.17 -23.20
N SER A 19 -21.37 -47.89 -23.44
CA SER A 19 -20.58 -47.06 -24.33
C SER A 19 -19.31 -46.73 -23.56
N GLY A 20 -18.31 -47.62 -23.67
CA GLY A 20 -16.96 -47.33 -23.20
C GLY A 20 -16.40 -46.14 -23.98
N PHE A 21 -15.54 -45.35 -23.33
CA PHE A 21 -14.83 -44.28 -24.02
C PHE A 21 -13.95 -44.87 -25.12
N THR A 22 -14.01 -44.28 -26.31
CA THR A 22 -13.08 -44.66 -27.38
C THR A 22 -11.66 -44.18 -27.03
N MET A 23 -10.63 -44.85 -27.56
CA MET A 23 -9.23 -44.45 -27.36
C MET A 23 -8.98 -42.98 -27.78
N ILE A 24 -9.68 -42.50 -28.80
CA ILE A 24 -9.57 -41.11 -29.29
C ILE A 24 -10.18 -40.13 -28.29
N GLU A 25 -11.34 -40.47 -27.72
CA GLU A 25 -12.03 -39.62 -26.76
C GLU A 25 -11.23 -39.44 -25.47
N THR A 26 -10.62 -40.52 -24.95
CA THR A 26 -9.74 -40.43 -23.77
C THR A 26 -8.48 -39.63 -24.05
N LEU A 27 -7.91 -39.72 -25.26
CA LEU A 27 -6.75 -38.93 -25.68
C LEU A 27 -7.10 -37.43 -25.77
N ILE A 28 -8.22 -37.10 -26.39
CA ILE A 28 -8.71 -35.71 -26.49
C ILE A 28 -8.99 -35.15 -25.09
N ALA A 29 -9.68 -35.91 -24.24
CA ALA A 29 -9.96 -35.49 -22.86
C ALA A 29 -8.66 -35.25 -22.06
N GLY A 30 -7.67 -36.14 -22.19
CA GLY A 30 -6.36 -35.99 -21.57
C GLY A 30 -5.63 -34.71 -22.03
N LEU A 31 -5.69 -34.40 -23.33
CA LEU A 31 -5.08 -33.18 -23.89
C LEU A 31 -5.77 -31.90 -23.38
N ILE A 32 -7.11 -31.91 -23.31
CA ILE A 32 -7.88 -30.77 -22.77
C ILE A 32 -7.52 -30.55 -21.30
N VAL A 33 -7.51 -31.61 -20.49
CA VAL A 33 -7.16 -31.50 -19.07
C VAL A 33 -5.74 -31.00 -18.87
N ALA A 34 -4.77 -31.51 -19.65
CA ALA A 34 -3.39 -31.05 -19.59
C ALA A 34 -3.27 -29.56 -19.97
N ALA A 35 -3.99 -29.11 -21.00
CA ALA A 35 -4.02 -27.70 -21.40
C ALA A 35 -4.64 -26.81 -20.31
N VAL A 36 -5.76 -27.22 -19.71
CA VAL A 36 -6.43 -26.47 -18.63
C VAL A 36 -5.53 -26.38 -17.39
N MET A 37 -4.92 -27.49 -16.97
CA MET A 37 -3.99 -27.49 -15.82
C MET A 37 -2.79 -26.58 -16.07
N THR A 38 -2.24 -26.58 -17.30
CA THR A 38 -1.13 -25.70 -17.69
C THR A 38 -1.56 -24.23 -17.61
N ALA A 39 -2.75 -23.90 -18.10
CA ALA A 39 -3.28 -22.54 -18.05
C ALA A 39 -3.49 -22.08 -16.60
N VAL A 40 -4.17 -22.90 -15.78
CA VAL A 40 -4.42 -22.59 -14.35
C VAL A 40 -3.11 -22.43 -13.58
N GLY A 41 -2.10 -23.27 -13.84
CA GLY A 41 -0.78 -23.13 -13.23
C GLY A 41 -0.15 -21.76 -13.53
N ARG A 42 -0.20 -21.31 -14.79
CA ARG A 42 0.30 -19.99 -15.18
C ARG A 42 -0.51 -18.83 -14.56
N PHE A 43 -1.84 -18.96 -14.50
CA PHE A 43 -2.69 -17.98 -13.82
C PHE A 43 -2.39 -17.89 -12.33
N GLY A 44 -2.18 -19.02 -11.65
CA GLY A 44 -1.83 -19.05 -10.23
C GLY A 44 -0.52 -18.33 -9.94
N VAL A 45 0.54 -18.60 -10.71
CA VAL A 45 1.84 -17.94 -10.54
C VAL A 45 1.75 -16.43 -10.77
N SER A 46 1.05 -16.00 -11.83
CA SER A 46 0.89 -14.56 -12.11
C SER A 46 0.07 -13.84 -11.04
N ALA A 47 -0.99 -14.48 -10.51
CA ALA A 47 -1.77 -13.93 -9.41
C ALA A 47 -0.94 -13.79 -8.12
N MET A 48 -0.07 -14.76 -7.81
CA MET A 48 0.82 -14.68 -6.66
C MET A 48 1.85 -13.55 -6.82
N ALA A 49 2.46 -13.41 -7.99
CA ALA A 49 3.40 -12.32 -8.27
C ALA A 49 2.73 -10.95 -8.12
N ALA A 50 1.51 -10.79 -8.66
CA ALA A 50 0.73 -9.57 -8.49
C ALA A 50 0.38 -9.30 -7.02
N SER A 51 -0.04 -10.33 -6.28
CA SER A 51 -0.35 -10.21 -4.85
C SER A 51 0.87 -9.82 -4.02
N HIS A 52 2.05 -10.37 -4.34
CA HIS A 52 3.29 -10.04 -3.67
C HIS A 52 3.67 -8.58 -3.92
N ASN A 53 3.60 -8.11 -5.17
CA ASN A 53 3.90 -6.72 -5.51
C ASN A 53 2.93 -5.75 -4.82
N GLN A 54 1.63 -6.06 -4.82
CA GLN A 54 0.63 -5.26 -4.12
C GLN A 54 0.91 -5.22 -2.61
N SER A 55 1.29 -6.34 -2.00
CA SER A 55 1.65 -6.38 -0.57
C SER A 55 2.89 -5.53 -0.27
N SER A 56 3.92 -5.61 -1.12
CA SER A 56 5.13 -4.81 -0.98
C SER A 56 4.84 -3.32 -1.11
N ARG A 57 4.05 -2.95 -2.13
CA ARG A 57 3.59 -1.57 -2.32
C ARG A 57 2.85 -1.08 -1.10
N ASN A 58 1.85 -1.83 -0.62
CA ASN A 58 1.08 -1.44 0.57
C ASN A 58 1.98 -1.22 1.79
N ARG A 59 3.05 -2.01 1.96
CA ARG A 59 4.01 -1.85 3.06
C ARG A 59 4.81 -0.55 2.94
N ILE A 60 5.31 -0.23 1.74
CA ILE A 60 6.04 1.02 1.47
C ILE A 60 5.13 2.22 1.68
N GLU A 61 3.93 2.18 1.09
CA GLU A 61 2.94 3.25 1.17
C GLU A 61 2.47 3.50 2.60
N ALA A 62 2.23 2.44 3.37
CA ALA A 62 1.89 2.57 4.79
C ALA A 62 3.02 3.27 5.56
N ALA A 63 4.28 2.87 5.36
CA ALA A 63 5.41 3.50 6.03
C ALA A 63 5.59 4.98 5.67
N ILE A 64 5.38 5.34 4.39
CA ILE A 64 5.39 6.75 3.96
C ILE A 64 4.23 7.51 4.61
N ASN A 65 3.02 6.96 4.56
CA ASN A 65 1.83 7.57 5.12
C ASN A 65 1.91 7.76 6.65
N ASP A 66 2.48 6.80 7.37
CA ASP A 66 2.71 6.89 8.81
C ASP A 66 3.69 8.03 9.14
N HIS A 67 4.76 8.16 8.35
CA HIS A 67 5.70 9.26 8.53
C HIS A 67 5.09 10.63 8.17
N ILE A 68 4.26 10.72 7.12
CA ILE A 68 3.52 11.95 6.79
C ILE A 68 2.63 12.37 7.96
N GLN A 69 1.91 11.41 8.56
CA GLN A 69 1.06 11.68 9.73
C GLN A 69 1.90 12.16 10.93
N LEU A 70 3.07 11.57 11.17
CA LEU A 70 4.00 12.04 12.20
C LEU A 70 4.40 13.51 11.96
N VAL A 71 4.80 13.85 10.73
CA VAL A 71 5.19 15.22 10.36
C VAL A 71 4.05 16.20 10.61
N GLN A 72 2.84 15.89 10.15
CA GLN A 72 1.67 16.75 10.33
C GLN A 72 1.26 16.88 11.81
N MET A 73 1.34 15.79 12.57
CA MET A 73 1.07 15.81 13.99
C MET A 73 2.07 16.69 14.75
N GLN A 74 3.37 16.56 14.45
CA GLN A 74 4.42 17.34 15.09
C GLN A 74 4.34 18.83 14.73
N ASP A 75 4.06 19.15 13.48
CA ASP A 75 3.80 20.53 13.06
C ASP A 75 2.58 21.13 13.77
N SER A 76 1.50 20.35 13.94
CA SER A 76 0.33 20.79 14.70
C SER A 76 0.62 21.04 16.19
N TYR A 77 1.55 20.28 16.80
CA TYR A 77 1.94 20.46 18.19
C TYR A 77 2.97 21.56 18.42
N LEU A 78 3.65 21.99 17.36
CA LEU A 78 4.65 23.06 17.43
C LEU A 78 3.96 24.42 17.52
N THR A 79 3.34 24.70 18.66
CA THR A 79 2.72 25.99 18.98
C THR A 79 3.75 26.96 19.59
N VAL A 80 3.41 28.25 19.70
CA VAL A 80 4.27 29.26 20.34
C VAL A 80 4.62 28.86 21.77
N ASP A 81 3.61 28.45 22.55
CA ASP A 81 3.81 27.99 23.93
C ASP A 81 4.76 26.78 23.99
N ALA A 82 4.70 25.86 23.01
CA ALA A 82 5.58 24.70 22.96
C ALA A 82 7.02 25.07 22.62
N ILE A 83 7.22 26.04 21.72
CA ILE A 83 8.54 26.56 21.31
C ILE A 83 9.25 27.23 22.49
N GLU A 84 8.52 28.09 23.21
CA GLU A 84 9.06 28.90 24.30
C GLU A 84 9.09 28.17 25.65
N SER A 85 8.49 26.97 25.74
CA SER A 85 8.48 26.20 26.99
C SER A 85 9.87 25.66 27.38
N GLU A 86 10.19 25.76 28.67
CA GLU A 86 11.42 25.23 29.29
C GLU A 86 11.52 23.70 29.17
N THR A 87 10.39 22.99 29.09
CA THR A 87 10.32 21.54 28.85
C THR A 87 10.34 21.15 27.37
N GLY A 88 10.28 22.13 26.47
CA GLY A 88 10.13 21.94 25.03
C GLY A 88 11.44 22.19 24.27
N LEU A 89 11.50 23.32 23.56
CA LEU A 89 12.66 23.72 22.75
C LEU A 89 13.47 24.87 23.38
N ASP A 90 12.97 25.51 24.43
CA ASP A 90 13.61 26.63 25.15
C ASP A 90 14.22 27.67 24.19
N THR A 91 13.47 28.04 23.15
CA THR A 91 13.91 28.95 22.09
C THR A 91 12.90 30.09 21.94
N SER A 92 13.36 31.31 21.66
CA SER A 92 12.45 32.44 21.42
C SER A 92 11.69 32.26 20.11
N LEU A 93 10.42 32.70 20.08
CA LEU A 93 9.63 32.72 18.85
C LEU A 93 10.35 33.48 17.72
N GLU A 94 11.02 34.58 18.04
CA GLU A 94 11.76 35.41 17.07
C GLU A 94 12.85 34.62 16.34
N THR A 95 13.56 33.72 17.04
CA THR A 95 14.57 32.85 16.42
C THR A 95 13.93 31.83 15.49
N ALA A 96 12.84 31.20 15.93
CA ALA A 96 12.10 30.23 15.11
C ALA A 96 11.49 30.90 13.86
N CYS A 97 11.14 32.18 13.95
CA CYS A 97 10.56 32.95 12.85
C CYS A 97 11.56 33.48 11.81
N GLN A 98 12.87 33.43 12.08
CA GLN A 98 13.87 33.82 11.07
C GLN A 98 13.91 32.86 9.88
N ASP A 99 13.79 31.57 10.16
CA ASP A 99 13.68 30.51 9.15
C ASP A 99 12.78 29.37 9.64
N PRO A 100 11.44 29.55 9.53
CA PRO A 100 10.48 28.58 10.01
C PRO A 100 10.66 27.16 9.43
N SER A 101 11.00 27.07 8.14
CA SER A 101 11.18 25.80 7.44
C SER A 101 12.35 24.99 8.01
N THR A 102 13.50 25.65 8.23
CA THR A 102 14.69 25.05 8.84
C THR A 102 14.43 24.67 10.29
N PHE A 103 13.71 25.52 11.02
CA PHE A 103 13.33 25.21 12.41
C PHE A 103 12.47 23.96 12.51
N LEU A 104 11.42 23.86 11.69
CA LEU A 104 10.55 22.67 11.63
C LEU A 104 11.34 21.43 11.23
N MET A 105 12.21 21.52 10.22
CA MET A 105 13.07 20.40 9.79
C MET A 105 13.93 19.89 10.95
N ASN A 106 14.61 20.79 11.66
CA ASN A 106 15.47 20.42 12.79
C ASN A 106 14.65 19.77 13.92
N HIS A 107 13.45 20.29 14.21
CA HIS A 107 12.54 19.69 15.19
C HIS A 107 12.14 18.26 14.80
N LEU A 108 11.74 18.05 13.56
CA LEU A 108 11.34 16.74 13.03
C LEU A 108 12.49 15.72 13.01
N GLN A 109 13.74 16.17 12.88
CA GLN A 109 14.93 15.32 12.87
C GLN A 109 15.44 14.95 14.27
N ARG A 110 14.88 15.53 15.34
CA ARG A 110 15.28 15.16 16.70
C ARG A 110 14.96 13.71 16.99
N ALA A 111 15.84 13.01 17.71
CA ALA A 111 15.69 11.59 18.00
C ALA A 111 14.43 11.23 18.81
N ASP A 112 13.92 12.16 19.62
CA ASP A 112 12.67 11.99 20.38
C ASP A 112 11.40 12.24 19.55
N VAL A 113 11.55 12.85 18.37
CA VAL A 113 10.45 13.26 17.49
C VAL A 113 10.37 12.42 16.21
N ALA A 114 11.52 12.12 15.61
CA ALA A 114 11.68 11.50 14.29
C ALA A 114 11.00 10.12 14.14
N GLY A 115 10.49 9.55 15.24
CA GLY A 115 9.82 8.26 15.25
C GLY A 115 10.71 7.15 14.70
N ASN A 116 10.09 6.09 14.19
CA ASN A 116 10.81 5.10 13.42
C ASN A 116 11.03 5.64 12.01
N SER A 117 12.27 5.60 11.53
CA SER A 117 12.61 5.92 10.13
C SER A 117 11.64 5.19 9.19
N PRO A 118 11.18 5.83 8.09
CA PRO A 118 10.46 5.11 7.07
C PRO A 118 11.29 3.91 6.61
N ASN A 119 10.58 2.85 6.25
CA ASN A 119 11.09 1.58 5.73
C ASN A 119 12.45 1.73 4.99
N PRO A 120 13.48 0.90 5.26
CA PRO A 120 14.81 1.03 4.65
C PRO A 120 14.85 1.08 3.11
N GLU A 121 13.75 0.73 2.45
CA GLU A 121 13.55 0.82 1.00
C GLU A 121 13.16 2.23 0.50
N VAL A 122 12.95 3.20 1.40
CA VAL A 122 12.54 4.57 1.09
C VAL A 122 13.66 5.54 1.43
N ALA A 123 14.19 6.23 0.43
CA ALA A 123 15.09 7.36 0.62
C ALA A 123 14.30 8.64 0.87
N MET A 124 14.72 9.45 1.84
CA MET A 124 14.08 10.73 2.15
C MET A 124 15.06 11.89 1.96
N GLU A 125 14.60 12.93 1.27
CA GLU A 125 15.31 14.18 1.09
C GLU A 125 14.50 15.35 1.66
N TRP A 126 15.18 16.23 2.39
CA TRP A 126 14.62 17.44 2.98
C TRP A 126 15.06 18.64 2.15
N ASN A 127 14.12 19.52 1.81
CA ASN A 127 14.42 20.78 1.12
C ASN A 127 13.71 21.94 1.84
N ASN A 128 14.52 22.83 2.38
CA ASN A 128 14.18 24.04 3.13
C ASN A 128 14.70 25.30 2.43
N SER A 129 14.82 25.28 1.09
CA SER A 129 15.32 26.44 0.33
C SER A 129 14.37 27.64 0.41
N ASP A 130 13.08 27.39 0.67
CA ASP A 130 12.08 28.41 0.94
C ASP A 130 11.86 28.49 2.46
N PRO A 131 12.09 29.65 3.11
CA PRO A 131 12.00 29.79 4.56
C PRO A 131 10.61 29.49 5.12
N TYR A 132 9.55 29.53 4.31
CA TYR A 132 8.16 29.28 4.74
C TYR A 132 7.60 27.95 4.22
N LEU A 133 8.39 27.16 3.50
CA LEU A 133 7.91 25.92 2.90
C LEU A 133 8.96 24.82 3.03
N LEU A 134 8.68 23.88 3.94
CA LEU A 134 9.46 22.66 4.06
C LEU A 134 8.95 21.60 3.08
N VAL A 135 9.84 21.05 2.27
CA VAL A 135 9.51 20.03 1.27
C VAL A 135 10.18 18.72 1.66
N LEU A 136 9.41 17.65 1.76
CA LEU A 136 9.94 16.30 1.96
C LEU A 136 9.67 15.47 0.71
N THR A 137 10.72 14.85 0.18
CA THR A 137 10.64 13.95 -0.98
C THR A 137 11.02 12.54 -0.56
N TYR A 138 10.07 11.62 -0.66
CA TYR A 138 10.26 10.17 -0.49
C TYR A 138 10.49 9.55 -1.86
N SER A 139 11.61 8.85 -2.05
CA SER A 139 11.94 8.13 -3.29
C SER A 139 12.07 6.64 -3.00
N PHE A 140 11.46 5.80 -3.81
CA PHE A 140 11.51 4.33 -3.66
C PHE A 140 11.38 3.63 -5.01
N GLU A 141 11.85 2.39 -5.10
CA GLU A 141 11.64 1.55 -6.28
C GLU A 141 10.27 0.88 -6.21
N ALA A 142 9.49 0.99 -7.29
CA ALA A 142 8.23 0.31 -7.41
C ALA A 142 8.44 -1.21 -7.43
N PRO A 143 7.64 -2.00 -6.68
CA PRO A 143 7.78 -3.45 -6.66
C PRO A 143 7.41 -4.12 -7.99
N GLU A 144 6.74 -3.40 -8.88
CA GLU A 144 6.41 -3.84 -10.23
C GLU A 144 7.58 -3.64 -11.19
N THR A 145 7.89 -4.68 -11.97
CA THR A 145 9.05 -4.74 -12.87
C THR A 145 9.06 -3.71 -14.01
N ALA A 146 7.97 -2.96 -14.24
CA ALA A 146 7.83 -2.04 -15.35
C ALA A 146 7.74 -0.55 -14.94
N VAL A 147 7.67 -0.25 -13.64
CA VAL A 147 7.38 1.11 -13.14
C VAL A 147 8.66 1.86 -12.74
N GLY A 148 9.71 1.15 -12.28
CA GLY A 148 10.99 1.76 -11.90
C GLY A 148 10.89 2.61 -10.63
N GLY A 149 11.58 3.75 -10.57
CA GLY A 149 11.57 4.64 -9.42
C GLY A 149 10.31 5.50 -9.32
N GLU A 150 9.72 5.56 -8.12
CA GLU A 150 8.61 6.42 -7.76
C GLU A 150 9.01 7.46 -6.70
N GLN A 151 8.27 8.57 -6.67
CA GLN A 151 8.43 9.61 -5.66
C GLN A 151 7.10 10.02 -5.06
N ARG A 152 7.13 10.38 -3.76
CA ARG A 152 6.07 11.09 -3.06
C ARG A 152 6.64 12.35 -2.47
N ARG A 153 5.94 13.46 -2.69
CA ARG A 153 6.37 14.77 -2.24
C ARG A 153 5.28 15.38 -1.37
N ILE A 154 5.66 15.85 -0.20
CA ILE A 154 4.80 16.67 0.65
C ILE A 154 5.42 18.04 0.80
N GLU A 155 4.55 19.03 0.90
CA GLU A 155 4.92 20.42 1.19
C GLU A 155 4.23 20.81 2.49
N VAL A 156 5.00 21.32 3.44
CA VAL A 156 4.55 21.66 4.78
C VAL A 156 4.91 23.11 5.03
N ASN A 157 3.89 23.92 5.26
CA ASN A 157 4.06 25.27 5.78
C ASN A 157 4.02 25.19 7.31
N PRO A 158 5.09 25.58 8.03
CA PRO A 158 5.12 25.45 9.48
C PRO A 158 3.96 26.20 10.15
N ASN A 159 3.15 25.50 10.95
CA ASN A 159 1.90 26.06 11.49
C ASN A 159 2.12 27.32 12.35
N PHE A 160 3.19 27.33 13.17
CA PHE A 160 3.55 28.49 14.00
C PHE A 160 3.96 29.73 13.18
N SER A 161 4.28 29.58 11.89
CA SER A 161 4.72 30.71 11.05
C SER A 161 3.66 31.82 10.95
N SER A 162 2.38 31.48 11.13
CA SER A 162 1.28 32.44 11.23
C SER A 162 1.45 33.43 12.38
N GLN A 163 2.15 33.05 13.44
CA GLN A 163 2.40 33.91 14.62
C GLN A 163 3.62 34.81 14.42
N CYS A 164 4.49 34.51 13.46
CA CYS A 164 5.64 35.34 13.12
C CYS A 164 5.24 36.73 12.60
N TYR A 165 4.03 36.89 12.06
CA TYR A 165 3.51 38.20 11.64
C TYR A 165 3.22 39.14 12.81
N SER A 166 3.05 38.63 14.03
CA SER A 166 2.84 39.46 15.23
C SER A 166 4.12 40.10 15.76
N LEU A 167 5.29 39.71 15.23
CA LEU A 167 6.61 40.24 15.58
C LEU A 167 7.06 41.39 14.66
N LEU A 168 6.31 41.68 13.59
CA LEU A 168 6.54 42.80 12.66
C LEU A 168 5.84 44.08 13.13
#